data_AF-A0A2D6TZU6-F1
#
_entry.id   AF-A0A2D6TZU6-F1
#
_cell.length_a   1.000
_cell.length_b   1.000
_cell.length_c   1.000
_cell.angle_alpha   90.00
_cell.angle_beta   90.00
_cell.angle_gamma   90.00
#
_symmetry.space_group_name_H-M   'P 1'
#
loop_
_entity.id
_entity.type
_entity.pdbx_description
1 polymer ?
#
loop_
_entity_poly.entity_id
_entity_poly.type
_entity_poly.pdbx_seq_one_letter_code
_entity_poly.pdbx_strand_id
1 'polypeptide(L)'
;MATEKKTFLFNAKNGVMTANLTETLKNAPDIMNNLDLTKFKVKEVEFDNTTHYWDGDHDSGSVKPMHDKTIIREAEVIHSANIRVLEAFPLHKQLNIIIEMLDQSDIPNTEKFTKLKDHVKAIKEETKEQKKVYAEDPAFEYVSMDEEMAKADKLKDL
;
A
#
# COMPACT_ATOMS: atom_id res chain seq x y z
N MET A 1 30.55 -6.10 24.03
CA MET A 1 29.09 -6.10 24.24
C MET A 1 28.58 -7.45 23.78
N ALA A 2 27.53 -7.97 24.41
CA ALA A 2 27.11 -9.36 24.21
C ALA A 2 25.95 -9.40 23.22
N THR A 3 26.16 -10.05 22.09
CA THR A 3 25.10 -10.47 21.19
C THR A 3 24.25 -11.52 21.90
N GLU A 4 22.93 -11.37 21.82
CA GLU A 4 21.98 -12.34 22.38
C GLU A 4 21.02 -12.83 21.29
N LYS A 5 20.56 -14.06 21.46
CA LYS A 5 19.56 -14.65 20.58
C LYS A 5 18.19 -14.10 20.92
N LYS A 6 17.60 -13.34 20.01
CA LYS A 6 16.25 -12.79 20.12
C LYS A 6 15.26 -13.55 19.26
N THR A 7 14.00 -13.48 19.65
CA THR A 7 12.89 -14.05 18.88
C THR A 7 11.92 -12.94 18.53
N PHE A 8 11.82 -12.61 17.25
CA PHE A 8 10.91 -11.61 16.74
C PHE A 8 9.63 -12.25 16.23
N LEU A 9 8.52 -11.59 16.51
CA LEU A 9 7.19 -11.94 16.06
C LEU A 9 6.79 -11.03 14.89
N PHE A 10 6.19 -11.61 13.87
CA PHE A 10 5.78 -10.92 12.66
C PHE A 10 4.33 -11.25 12.34
N ASN A 11 3.59 -10.31 11.77
CA ASN A 11 2.27 -10.59 11.25
C ASN A 11 2.38 -11.45 9.98
N ALA A 12 1.68 -12.59 9.93
CA ALA A 12 1.80 -13.55 8.83
C ALA A 12 1.26 -13.02 7.49
N LYS A 13 0.33 -12.05 7.52
CA LYS A 13 -0.30 -11.49 6.31
C LYS A 13 0.59 -10.47 5.61
N ASN A 14 1.30 -9.62 6.35
CA ASN A 14 2.07 -8.51 5.78
C ASN A 14 3.56 -8.52 6.14
N GLY A 15 4.02 -9.51 6.93
CA GLY A 15 5.42 -9.70 7.29
C GLY A 15 5.99 -8.66 8.26
N VAL A 16 5.21 -7.70 8.74
CA VAL A 16 5.70 -6.61 9.62
C VAL A 16 6.03 -7.16 11.01
N MET A 17 7.19 -6.75 11.56
CA MET A 17 7.58 -7.07 12.94
C MET A 17 6.61 -6.41 13.93
N THR A 18 6.00 -7.22 14.80
CA THR A 18 5.01 -6.77 15.79
C THR A 18 5.55 -6.75 17.21
N ALA A 19 6.50 -7.63 17.54
CA ALA A 19 7.07 -7.72 18.88
C ALA A 19 8.45 -8.38 18.91
N ASN A 20 9.21 -8.08 19.95
CA ASN A 20 10.34 -8.89 20.41
C ASN A 20 9.89 -9.71 21.62
N LEU A 21 9.86 -11.05 21.49
CA LEU A 21 9.47 -11.95 22.57
C LEU A 21 10.61 -12.09 23.57
N THR A 22 10.41 -11.57 24.78
CA THR A 22 11.35 -11.73 25.88
C THR A 22 11.37 -13.16 26.39
N GLU A 23 12.48 -13.58 27.02
CA GLU A 23 12.59 -14.92 27.64
C GLU A 23 11.46 -15.19 28.63
N THR A 24 11.02 -14.18 29.40
CA THR A 24 9.87 -14.30 30.30
C THR A 24 8.58 -14.66 29.55
N LEU A 25 8.34 -14.06 28.38
CA LEU A 25 7.15 -14.34 27.56
C LEU A 25 7.26 -15.69 26.85
N LYS A 26 8.47 -16.12 26.46
CA LYS A 26 8.70 -17.46 25.89
C LYS A 26 8.42 -18.56 26.89
N ASN A 27 8.79 -18.34 28.15
CA ASN A 27 8.60 -19.28 29.24
C ASN A 27 7.19 -19.23 29.86
N ALA A 28 6.34 -18.30 29.41
CA ALA A 28 4.93 -18.28 29.79
C ALA A 28 4.18 -19.40 29.04
N PRO A 29 3.61 -20.39 29.75
CA PRO A 29 2.99 -21.58 29.14
C PRO A 29 1.89 -21.25 28.14
N ASP A 30 1.20 -20.13 28.34
CA ASP A 30 0.03 -19.75 27.55
C ASP A 30 0.37 -18.96 26.28
N ILE A 31 1.59 -18.42 26.15
CA ILE A 31 1.92 -17.50 25.05
C ILE A 31 2.48 -18.24 23.86
N MET A 32 3.50 -19.08 24.05
CA MET A 32 4.12 -19.82 22.94
C MET A 32 3.26 -20.99 22.46
N ASN A 33 2.57 -21.68 23.38
CA ASN A 33 1.74 -22.82 23.02
C ASN A 33 0.41 -22.44 22.34
N ASN A 34 -0.08 -21.22 22.57
CA ASN A 34 -1.31 -20.70 21.92
C ASN A 34 -1.01 -19.70 20.80
N LEU A 35 0.25 -19.57 20.38
CA LEU A 35 0.59 -18.67 19.30
C LEU A 35 0.02 -19.20 17.99
N ASP A 36 -0.95 -18.49 17.44
CA ASP A 36 -1.58 -18.83 16.18
C ASP A 36 -0.61 -18.57 15.00
N LEU A 37 0.09 -19.62 14.59
CA LEU A 37 1.08 -19.57 13.51
C LEU A 37 0.44 -19.29 12.13
N THR A 38 -0.89 -19.32 12.01
CA THR A 38 -1.58 -18.85 10.79
C THR A 38 -1.65 -17.32 10.73
N LYS A 39 -1.57 -16.65 11.89
CA LYS A 39 -1.60 -15.19 12.02
C LYS A 39 -0.24 -14.57 12.28
N PHE A 40 0.70 -15.35 12.81
CA PHE A 40 2.03 -14.87 13.13
C PHE A 40 3.15 -15.78 12.64
N LYS A 41 4.23 -15.18 12.16
CA LYS A 41 5.51 -15.85 11.88
C LYS A 41 6.51 -15.49 12.97
N VAL A 42 7.48 -16.37 13.21
CA VAL A 42 8.53 -16.19 14.23
C VAL A 42 9.90 -16.33 13.57
N LYS A 43 10.83 -15.43 13.89
CA LYS A 43 12.22 -15.49 13.44
C LYS A 43 13.17 -15.30 14.60
N GLU A 44 14.15 -16.18 14.71
CA GLU A 44 15.23 -16.04 15.69
C GLU A 44 16.45 -15.39 15.06
N VAL A 45 17.04 -14.43 15.75
CA VAL A 45 18.15 -13.61 15.23
C VAL A 45 19.17 -13.32 16.33
N GLU A 46 20.44 -13.26 15.94
CA GLU A 46 21.52 -12.77 16.81
C GLU A 46 21.48 -11.24 16.83
N PHE A 47 21.31 -10.64 18.02
CA PHE A 47 21.02 -9.23 18.17
C PHE A 47 21.79 -8.60 19.33
N ASP A 48 22.38 -7.42 19.10
CA ASP A 48 22.95 -6.60 20.15
C ASP A 48 22.01 -5.42 20.41
N ASN A 49 21.45 -5.33 21.63
CA ASN A 49 20.50 -4.29 22.02
C ASN A 49 21.04 -2.87 21.92
N THR A 50 22.35 -2.72 21.98
CA THR A 50 23.02 -1.43 22.05
C THR A 50 23.52 -0.97 20.70
N THR A 51 23.81 -1.91 19.78
CA THR A 51 24.42 -1.58 18.49
C THR A 51 23.63 -2.06 17.28
N HIS A 52 22.56 -2.86 17.42
CA HIS A 52 21.80 -3.38 16.28
C HIS A 52 20.34 -2.93 16.25
N TYR A 53 19.74 -2.89 15.06
CA TYR A 53 18.30 -2.74 14.83
C TYR A 53 17.84 -3.74 13.75
N TRP A 54 16.54 -4.04 13.73
CA TRP A 54 15.94 -4.88 12.69
C TRP A 54 15.40 -4.00 11.56
N ASP A 55 15.71 -4.36 10.32
CA ASP A 55 15.24 -3.67 9.12
C ASP A 55 14.55 -4.65 8.17
N GLY A 56 13.32 -4.34 7.74
CA GLY A 56 12.53 -5.14 6.81
C GLY A 56 11.48 -6.06 7.44
N ASP A 57 10.85 -6.87 6.59
CA ASP A 57 9.82 -7.84 6.97
C ASP A 57 10.42 -9.20 7.37
N HIS A 58 9.56 -10.19 7.66
CA HIS A 58 9.99 -11.53 8.05
C HIS A 58 10.94 -12.19 7.03
N ASP A 59 10.66 -12.05 5.73
CA ASP A 59 11.29 -12.83 4.67
C ASP A 59 12.57 -12.16 4.15
N SER A 60 12.56 -10.83 4.01
CA SER A 60 13.67 -10.02 3.49
C SER A 60 14.50 -9.31 4.57
N GLY A 61 14.00 -9.26 5.80
CA GLY A 61 14.60 -8.45 6.86
C GLY A 61 15.91 -9.01 7.44
N SER A 62 16.72 -8.10 7.95
CA SER A 62 18.05 -8.38 8.50
C SER A 62 18.39 -7.48 9.70
N VAL A 63 19.36 -7.94 10.50
CA VAL A 63 19.93 -7.17 11.61
C VAL A 63 20.98 -6.22 11.04
N LYS A 64 20.81 -4.91 11.28
CA LYS A 64 21.70 -3.85 10.81
C LYS A 64 22.28 -3.05 11.97
N PRO A 65 23.47 -2.46 11.82
CA PRO A 65 24.07 -1.69 12.89
C PRO A 65 23.44 -0.29 13.03
N MET A 66 23.26 0.17 14.27
CA MET A 66 22.53 1.40 14.60
C MET A 66 23.20 2.68 14.08
N HIS A 67 24.49 2.65 13.75
CA HIS A 67 25.17 3.82 13.16
C HIS A 67 24.70 4.11 11.72
N ASP A 68 24.09 3.13 11.06
CA ASP A 68 23.54 3.26 9.70
C ASP A 68 22.02 3.56 9.72
N LYS A 69 21.46 3.96 10.87
CA LYS A 69 20.01 4.21 10.98
C LYS A 69 19.55 5.31 10.02
N THR A 70 18.71 4.91 9.07
CA THR A 70 17.86 5.87 8.36
C THR A 70 16.85 6.46 9.33
N ILE A 71 16.79 7.79 9.42
CA ILE A 71 15.77 8.49 10.20
C ILE A 71 14.48 8.43 9.38
N ILE A 72 13.51 7.65 9.85
CA ILE A 72 12.15 7.66 9.30
C ILE A 72 11.29 8.53 10.21
N ARG A 73 10.66 9.55 9.63
CA ARG A 73 9.74 10.44 10.36
C ARG A 73 8.33 9.90 10.25
N GLU A 74 7.54 10.03 11.32
CA GLU A 74 6.12 9.67 11.31
C GLU A 74 5.36 10.32 10.15
N ALA A 75 5.68 11.59 9.84
CA ALA A 75 5.13 12.30 8.70
C ALA A 75 5.39 11.60 7.35
N GLU A 76 6.55 10.96 7.18
CA GLU A 76 6.90 10.21 5.96
C GLU A 76 6.09 8.90 5.88
N VAL A 77 5.88 8.23 7.01
CA VAL A 77 5.04 7.02 7.09
C VAL A 77 3.58 7.35 6.75
N ILE A 78 3.02 8.42 7.33
CA ILE A 78 1.67 8.90 7.05
C ILE A 78 1.55 9.32 5.58
N HIS A 79 2.52 10.07 5.08
CA HIS A 79 2.53 10.52 3.69
C HIS A 79 2.58 9.34 2.72
N SER A 80 3.43 8.34 2.98
CA SER A 80 3.49 7.10 2.19
C SER A 80 2.18 6.31 2.21
N ALA A 81 1.50 6.23 3.37
CA ALA A 81 0.18 5.61 3.45
C ALA A 81 -0.85 6.37 2.59
N ASN A 82 -0.86 7.70 2.66
CA ASN A 82 -1.77 8.53 1.87
C ASN A 82 -1.50 8.40 0.37
N ILE A 83 -0.23 8.41 -0.06
CA ILE A 83 0.14 8.20 -1.47
C ILE A 83 -0.40 6.86 -1.96
N ARG A 84 -0.19 5.75 -1.23
CA ARG A 84 -0.66 4.43 -1.64
C ARG A 84 -2.19 4.36 -1.81
N VAL A 85 -2.94 5.04 -0.94
CA VAL A 85 -4.39 5.16 -1.09
C VAL A 85 -4.75 5.97 -2.34
N LEU A 86 -4.07 7.10 -2.56
CA LEU A 86 -4.33 7.98 -3.70
C LEU A 86 -3.89 7.41 -5.05
N GLU A 87 -2.87 6.55 -5.09
CA GLU A 87 -2.44 5.81 -6.27
C GLU A 87 -3.50 4.80 -6.71
N ALA A 88 -4.01 4.00 -5.76
CA ALA A 88 -5.06 3.03 -6.05
C ALA A 88 -6.41 3.72 -6.34
N PHE A 89 -6.74 4.73 -5.54
CA PHE A 89 -8.00 5.46 -5.62
C PHE A 89 -7.75 6.97 -5.54
N PRO A 90 -7.47 7.64 -6.67
CA PRO A 90 -7.41 9.09 -6.71
C PRO A 90 -8.70 9.73 -6.19
N LEU A 91 -8.62 10.91 -5.57
CA LEU A 91 -9.78 11.57 -4.94
C LEU A 91 -11.00 11.67 -5.85
N HIS A 92 -10.81 11.98 -7.14
CA HIS A 92 -11.92 12.06 -8.10
C HIS A 92 -12.60 10.70 -8.33
N LYS A 93 -11.86 9.57 -8.30
CA LYS A 93 -12.45 8.23 -8.36
C LYS A 93 -13.22 7.90 -7.09
N GLN A 94 -12.69 8.27 -5.92
CA GLN A 94 -13.38 8.10 -4.65
C GLN A 94 -14.72 8.87 -4.65
N LEU A 95 -14.71 10.13 -5.10
CA LEU A 95 -15.93 10.94 -5.22
C LEU A 95 -16.93 10.36 -6.22
N ASN A 96 -16.46 9.85 -7.38
CA ASN A 96 -17.33 9.19 -8.35
C ASN A 96 -18.03 7.95 -7.75
N ILE A 97 -17.32 7.14 -6.97
CA ILE A 97 -17.91 5.98 -6.27
C ILE A 97 -18.99 6.45 -5.30
N ILE A 98 -18.75 7.52 -4.54
CA ILE A 98 -19.74 8.08 -3.61
C ILE A 98 -20.96 8.60 -4.37
N ILE A 99 -20.77 9.28 -5.51
CA ILE A 99 -21.87 9.72 -6.38
C ILE A 99 -22.68 8.51 -6.86
N GLU A 100 -22.03 7.45 -7.33
CA GLU A 100 -22.71 6.24 -7.80
C GLU A 100 -23.50 5.55 -6.67
N MET A 101 -22.92 5.46 -5.47
CA MET A 101 -23.62 4.89 -4.30
C MET A 101 -24.83 5.72 -3.88
N LEU A 102 -24.71 7.06 -3.86
CA LEU A 102 -25.81 7.94 -3.48
C LEU A 102 -26.93 7.91 -4.53
N ASP A 103 -26.59 7.83 -5.82
CA ASP A 103 -27.56 7.74 -6.91
C ASP A 103 -28.37 6.44 -6.90
N GLN A 104 -27.79 5.37 -6.35
CA GLN A 104 -28.45 4.06 -6.17
C GLN A 104 -29.24 3.95 -4.86
N SER A 105 -29.14 4.96 -3.97
CA SER A 105 -29.84 4.93 -2.69
C SER A 105 -31.33 5.25 -2.84
N ASP A 106 -32.11 4.91 -1.80
CA ASP A 106 -33.54 5.25 -1.74
C ASP A 106 -33.79 6.75 -1.51
N ILE A 107 -32.74 7.55 -1.28
CA ILE A 107 -32.85 8.99 -1.03
C ILE A 107 -32.97 9.72 -2.37
N PRO A 108 -34.02 10.55 -2.57
CA PRO A 108 -34.14 11.34 -3.78
C PRO A 108 -32.95 12.27 -3.97
N ASN A 109 -32.37 12.25 -5.18
CA ASN A 109 -31.30 13.16 -5.53
C ASN A 109 -31.77 14.62 -5.53
N THR A 110 -30.91 15.50 -5.01
CA THR A 110 -31.10 16.93 -5.18
C THR A 110 -30.81 17.34 -6.62
N GLU A 111 -31.40 18.46 -7.07
CA GLU A 111 -31.13 18.99 -8.42
C GLU A 111 -29.63 19.25 -8.66
N LYS A 112 -28.91 19.75 -7.65
CA LYS A 112 -27.46 19.98 -7.74
C LYS A 112 -26.69 18.67 -7.93
N PHE A 113 -27.10 17.60 -7.26
CA PHE A 113 -26.49 16.30 -7.39
C PHE A 113 -26.75 15.71 -8.79
N THR A 114 -27.98 15.79 -9.28
CA THR A 114 -28.33 15.35 -10.64
C THR A 114 -27.50 16.09 -11.70
N LYS A 115 -27.36 17.42 -11.58
CA LYS A 115 -26.52 18.24 -12.47
C LYS A 115 -25.05 17.80 -12.47
N LEU A 116 -24.49 17.53 -11.28
CA LEU A 116 -23.11 17.03 -11.16
C LEU A 116 -22.94 15.67 -11.85
N LYS A 117 -23.84 14.72 -11.54
CA LYS A 117 -23.82 13.38 -12.12
C LYS A 117 -23.90 13.41 -13.64
N ASP A 118 -24.85 14.17 -14.17
CA ASP A 118 -25.09 14.26 -15.61
C ASP A 118 -23.92 14.93 -16.32
N HIS A 119 -23.33 15.97 -15.72
CA HIS A 119 -22.12 16.60 -16.26
C HIS A 119 -20.94 15.62 -16.30
N VAL A 120 -20.66 14.91 -15.21
CA VAL A 120 -19.58 13.90 -15.16
C VAL A 120 -19.82 12.80 -16.21
N LYS A 121 -21.07 12.35 -16.37
CA LYS A 121 -21.44 11.35 -17.38
C LYS A 121 -21.21 11.86 -18.80
N ALA A 122 -21.64 13.09 -19.11
CA ALA A 122 -21.45 13.69 -20.42
C ALA A 122 -19.97 13.79 -20.80
N ILE A 123 -19.12 14.30 -19.89
CA ILE A 123 -17.67 14.40 -20.12
C ILE A 123 -17.02 13.03 -20.32
N LYS A 124 -17.46 12.00 -19.57
CA LYS A 124 -16.96 10.62 -19.75
C LYS A 124 -17.27 10.07 -21.14
N GLU A 125 -18.50 10.25 -21.63
CA GLU A 125 -18.89 9.78 -22.97
C GLU A 125 -18.19 10.59 -24.06
N GLU A 126 -18.12 11.92 -23.94
CA GLU A 126 -17.36 12.77 -24.87
C GLU A 126 -15.90 12.35 -24.96
N THR A 127 -15.24 12.13 -23.82
CA THR A 127 -13.84 11.69 -23.77
C THR A 127 -13.67 10.33 -24.45
N LYS A 128 -14.63 9.42 -24.31
CA LYS A 128 -14.60 8.10 -24.96
C LYS A 128 -14.68 8.24 -26.48
N GLU A 129 -15.54 9.11 -26.99
CA GLU A 129 -15.65 9.42 -28.41
C GLU A 129 -14.38 10.10 -28.93
N GLN A 130 -13.84 11.08 -28.21
CA GLN A 130 -12.58 11.76 -28.57
C GLN A 130 -11.42 10.77 -28.69
N LYS A 131 -11.25 9.86 -27.72
CA LYS A 131 -10.21 8.81 -27.79
C LYS A 131 -10.37 7.94 -29.02
N LYS A 132 -11.61 7.60 -29.40
CA LYS A 132 -11.90 6.82 -30.60
C LYS A 132 -11.49 7.59 -31.86
N VAL A 133 -11.88 8.86 -31.96
CA VAL A 133 -11.52 9.73 -33.09
C VAL A 133 -10.00 9.82 -33.22
N TYR A 134 -9.27 10.12 -32.15
CA TYR A 134 -7.82 10.23 -32.21
C TYR A 134 -7.13 8.90 -32.56
N ALA A 135 -7.68 7.76 -32.13
CA ALA A 135 -7.13 6.45 -32.46
C ALA A 135 -7.40 6.02 -33.93
N GLU A 136 -8.49 6.49 -34.54
CA GLU A 136 -8.92 6.08 -35.88
C GLU A 136 -8.49 7.06 -36.99
N ASP A 137 -8.25 8.33 -36.65
CA ASP A 137 -7.89 9.37 -37.61
C ASP A 137 -6.37 9.39 -37.88
N PRO A 138 -5.93 9.13 -39.13
CA PRO A 138 -4.51 9.09 -39.48
C PRO A 138 -3.80 10.45 -39.37
N ALA A 139 -4.52 11.55 -39.14
CA ALA A 139 -3.92 12.86 -38.88
C ALA A 139 -3.27 12.96 -37.48
N PHE A 140 -3.58 12.04 -36.57
CA PHE A 140 -3.05 12.04 -35.21
C PHE A 140 -2.16 10.83 -34.93
N GLU A 141 -1.07 11.05 -34.20
CA GLU A 141 -0.32 9.97 -33.54
C GLU A 141 -0.89 9.80 -32.13
N TYR A 142 -1.87 8.90 -31.98
CA TYR A 142 -2.49 8.61 -30.69
C TYR A 142 -1.71 7.52 -29.96
N VAL A 143 -1.12 7.88 -28.81
CA VAL A 143 -0.47 6.93 -27.90
C VAL A 143 -1.41 6.68 -26.73
N SER A 144 -1.78 5.43 -26.52
CA SER A 144 -2.63 5.03 -25.41
C SER A 144 -1.83 4.98 -24.10
N MET A 145 -2.53 5.15 -22.97
CA MET A 145 -1.91 5.05 -21.64
C MET A 145 -1.31 3.65 -21.39
N ASP A 146 -1.92 2.60 -21.97
CA ASP A 146 -1.40 1.23 -21.88
C ASP A 146 -0.06 1.08 -22.63
N GLU A 147 0.09 1.72 -23.79
CA GLU A 147 1.34 1.76 -24.53
C GLU A 147 2.42 2.56 -23.80
N GLU A 148 2.06 3.67 -23.14
CA GLU A 148 3.00 4.42 -22.31
C GLU A 148 3.49 3.60 -21.11
N MET A 149 2.59 2.91 -20.42
CA MET A 149 2.96 2.03 -19.30
C MET A 149 3.87 0.88 -19.77
N ALA A 150 3.56 0.25 -20.91
CA ALA A 150 4.39 -0.80 -21.47
C ALA A 150 5.79 -0.32 -21.88
N LYS A 151 5.93 0.93 -22.35
CA LYS A 151 7.23 1.56 -22.62
C LYS A 151 7.99 1.85 -21.32
N ALA A 152 7.29 2.35 -20.30
CA ALA A 152 7.90 2.66 -19.01
C ALA A 152 8.42 1.41 -18.30
N ASP A 153 7.70 0.28 -18.36
CA ASP A 153 8.16 -0.97 -17.74
C ASP A 153 9.40 -1.54 -18.45
N LYS A 154 9.48 -1.46 -19.78
CA LYS A 154 10.69 -1.84 -20.53
C LYS A 154 11.93 -1.02 -20.16
N LEU A 155 11.76 0.22 -19.70
CA LEU A 155 12.84 1.10 -19.26
C LEU A 155 13.31 0.81 -17.83
N LYS A 156 12.49 0.17 -16.99
CA LYS A 156 12.89 -0.26 -15.64
C LYS A 156 13.80 -1.48 -15.65
N ASP A 157 13.79 -2.25 -16.74
CA ASP A 157 14.59 -3.46 -16.95
C ASP A 157 15.96 -3.19 -17.62
N LEU A 158 16.29 -1.92 -17.91
CA LEU A 158 17.58 -1.46 -18.47
C LEU A 158 18.50 -0.92 -17.36
#